data_AF-A0A6I3C6T7-F1
#
_entry.id   AF-A0A6I3C6T7-F1
#
_cell.length_a   1.000
_cell.length_b   1.000
_cell.length_c   1.000
_cell.angle_alpha   90.00
_cell.angle_beta   90.00
_cell.angle_gamma   90.00
#
_symmetry.space_group_name_H-M   'P 1'
#
loop_
_entity.id
_entity.type
_entity.pdbx_description
1 polymer ?
#
loop_
_entity_poly.entity_id
_entity_poly.type
_entity_poly.pdbx_seq_one_letter_code
_entity_poly.pdbx_strand_id
1 'polypeptide(L)'
;MGILQKFYALISKGPPADPNQPVELIVVSGPSGPMTLATLREAGFNAVGHETYNVLSRTTTDFRILVPRHEVERASELLNTIL
;
A
#
# COMPACT_ATOMS: atom_id res chain seq x y z
N MET A 1 18.99 32.25 6.94
CA MET A 1 18.72 31.00 6.18
C MET A 1 19.47 31.06 4.85
N GLY A 2 20.40 30.13 4.63
CA GLY A 2 21.34 30.18 3.50
C GLY A 2 20.76 29.66 2.19
N ILE A 3 21.31 30.13 1.06
CA ILE A 3 20.92 29.77 -0.31
C ILE A 3 20.89 28.26 -0.55
N LEU A 4 21.82 27.51 0.05
CA LEU A 4 21.86 26.05 0.01
C LEU A 4 20.59 25.38 0.56
N GLN A 5 20.04 25.86 1.68
CA GLN A 5 18.82 25.29 2.26
C GLN A 5 17.59 25.52 1.37
N LYS A 6 17.52 26.69 0.71
CA LYS A 6 16.46 26.97 -0.28
C LYS A 6 16.59 26.09 -1.51
N PHE A 7 17.82 25.82 -1.96
CA PHE A 7 18.08 24.94 -3.10
C PHE A 7 17.69 23.49 -2.80
N TYR A 8 18.06 22.97 -1.62
CA TYR A 8 17.61 21.65 -1.18
C TYR A 8 16.09 21.58 -1.03
N ALA A 9 15.44 22.62 -0.49
CA ALA A 9 13.98 22.66 -0.40
C ALA A 9 13.28 22.70 -1.78
N LEU A 10 13.92 23.32 -2.78
CA LEU A 10 13.41 23.38 -4.15
C LEU A 10 13.51 22.03 -4.86
N ILE A 11 14.63 21.31 -4.68
CA ILE A 11 14.89 20.02 -5.34
C ILE A 11 14.24 18.85 -4.58
N SER A 12 14.04 19.00 -3.26
CA SER A 12 13.34 18.02 -2.42
C SER A 12 11.84 17.96 -2.70
N LYS A 13 11.25 19.01 -3.27
CA LYS A 13 9.86 18.99 -3.72
C LYS A 13 9.79 18.32 -5.09
N GLY A 14 9.88 16.99 -5.10
CA GLY A 14 9.38 16.21 -6.23
C GLY A 14 7.91 16.60 -6.54
N PRO A 15 7.39 16.25 -7.72
CA PRO A 15 6.00 16.50 -8.04
C PRO A 15 5.09 15.98 -6.92
N PRO A 16 3.99 16.68 -6.59
CA PRO A 16 3.09 16.25 -5.54
C PRO A 16 2.66 14.80 -5.83
N ALA A 17 2.82 13.92 -4.84
CA ALA A 17 2.44 12.53 -4.98
C ALA A 17 0.93 12.46 -5.23
N ASP A 18 0.51 11.72 -6.25
CA ASP A 18 -0.90 11.53 -6.56
C ASP A 18 -1.60 10.83 -5.37
N PRO A 19 -2.62 11.45 -4.75
CA PRO A 19 -3.37 10.84 -3.64
C PRO A 19 -4.07 9.54 -4.01
N ASN A 20 -4.38 9.35 -5.29
CA ASN A 20 -5.04 8.16 -5.83
C ASN A 20 -4.05 7.09 -6.29
N GLN A 21 -2.74 7.37 -6.22
CA GLN A 21 -1.74 6.38 -6.54
C GLN A 21 -1.95 5.14 -5.66
N PRO A 22 -2.07 3.93 -6.24
CA PRO A 22 -2.14 2.72 -5.46
C PRO A 22 -0.79 2.49 -4.78
N VAL A 23 -0.83 2.33 -3.46
CA VAL A 23 0.31 2.06 -2.60
C VAL A 23 0.09 0.71 -1.94
N GLU A 24 1.15 -0.09 -1.85
CA GLU A 24 1.13 -1.35 -1.12
C GLU A 24 0.89 -1.09 0.37
N LEU A 25 -0.15 -1.72 0.90
CA LEU A 25 -0.53 -1.66 2.30
C LEU A 25 0.12 -2.80 3.09
N ILE A 26 -0.04 -4.03 2.60
CA ILE A 26 0.44 -5.24 3.27
C ILE A 26 0.63 -6.37 2.25
N VAL A 27 1.56 -7.27 2.58
CA VAL A 27 1.72 -8.56 1.92
C VAL A 27 1.33 -9.65 2.91
N VAL A 28 0.36 -10.47 2.54
CA VAL A 28 -0.11 -11.60 3.35
C VAL A 28 0.09 -12.91 2.59
N SER A 29 -0.09 -14.05 3.26
CA SER A 29 -0.03 -15.34 2.57
C SER A 29 -1.16 -15.47 1.55
N GLY A 30 -0.88 -16.19 0.45
CA GLY A 30 -1.84 -16.43 -0.64
C GLY A 30 -3.25 -16.82 -0.17
N PRO A 31 -3.39 -17.81 0.75
CA PRO A 31 -4.70 -18.23 1.23
C PRO A 31 -5.46 -17.17 2.04
N SER A 32 -4.79 -16.32 2.81
CA SER A 32 -5.44 -15.28 3.62
C SER A 32 -5.74 -14.00 2.82
N GLY A 33 -5.04 -13.78 1.70
CA GLY A 33 -5.17 -12.63 0.81
C GLY A 33 -6.61 -12.25 0.44
N PRO A 34 -7.39 -13.16 -0.17
CA PRO A 34 -8.78 -12.86 -0.55
C PRO A 34 -9.66 -12.45 0.64
N MET A 35 -9.44 -13.04 1.81
CA MET A 35 -10.22 -12.74 3.02
C MET A 35 -9.89 -11.33 3.54
N THR A 36 -8.60 -11.00 3.67
CA THR A 36 -8.16 -9.66 4.09
C THR A 36 -8.61 -8.58 3.10
N LEU A 37 -8.57 -8.87 1.79
CA LEU A 37 -9.08 -7.96 0.76
C LEU A 37 -10.59 -7.72 0.89
N ALA A 38 -11.37 -8.77 1.13
CA ALA A 38 -12.81 -8.66 1.31
C ALA A 38 -13.15 -7.79 2.54
N THR A 39 -12.47 -8.02 3.66
CA THR A 39 -12.66 -7.22 4.89
C THR A 39 -12.38 -5.72 4.67
N LEU A 40 -11.31 -5.38 3.93
CA LEU A 40 -11.02 -3.98 3.60
C LEU A 40 -12.09 -3.36 2.71
N ARG A 41 -12.61 -4.10 1.72
CA ARG A 41 -13.69 -3.61 0.85
C ARG A 41 -15.00 -3.42 1.59
N GLU A 42 -15.34 -4.34 2.50
CA GLU A 42 -16.53 -4.22 3.36
C GLU A 42 -16.44 -3.01 4.29
N ALA A 43 -15.24 -2.67 4.76
CA ALA A 43 -14.97 -1.45 5.52
C ALA A 43 -14.93 -0.15 4.67
N GLY A 44 -15.22 -0.26 3.36
CA GLY A 44 -15.37 0.87 2.45
C GLY A 44 -14.06 1.40 1.85
N PHE A 45 -12.97 0.63 1.90
CA PHE A 45 -11.70 1.00 1.25
C PHE A 45 -11.68 0.61 -0.22
N ASN A 46 -11.01 1.42 -1.05
CA ASN A 46 -10.80 1.09 -2.46
C ASN A 46 -9.60 0.14 -2.65
N ALA A 47 -9.66 -1.02 -2.00
CA ALA A 47 -8.57 -1.98 -1.97
C ALA A 47 -8.51 -2.86 -3.23
N VAL A 48 -7.29 -3.09 -3.72
CA VAL A 48 -6.97 -3.97 -4.86
C VAL A 48 -5.99 -5.04 -4.40
N GLY A 49 -6.19 -6.28 -4.83
CA GLY A 49 -5.34 -7.42 -4.49
C GLY A 49 -4.68 -8.04 -5.71
N HIS A 50 -3.43 -8.44 -5.57
CA HIS A 50 -2.68 -9.18 -6.58
C HIS A 50 -2.00 -10.40 -5.97
N GLU A 51 -2.24 -11.56 -6.57
CA GLU A 51 -1.44 -12.75 -6.30
C GLU A 51 -0.01 -12.54 -6.78
N THR A 52 0.96 -12.95 -5.96
CA THR A 52 2.38 -12.87 -6.29
C THR A 52 2.92 -14.27 -6.53
N TYR A 53 3.49 -14.45 -7.71
CA TYR A 53 4.14 -15.69 -8.10
C TYR A 53 5.61 -15.66 -7.71
N ASN A 54 6.04 -16.62 -6.90
CA ASN A 54 7.45 -16.79 -6.59
C ASN A 54 8.11 -17.64 -7.69
N VAL A 55 9.04 -17.04 -8.44
CA VAL A 55 9.71 -17.69 -9.57
C VAL A 55 10.67 -18.80 -9.13
N LEU A 56 11.24 -18.70 -7.93
CA LEU A 56 12.19 -19.69 -7.40
C LEU A 56 11.47 -20.96 -6.94
N SER A 57 10.38 -20.82 -6.19
CA SER A 57 9.57 -21.95 -5.73
C SER A 57 8.46 -22.37 -6.71
N ARG A 58 8.29 -21.62 -7.81
CA ARG A 58 7.23 -21.80 -8.82
C ARG A 58 5.81 -21.84 -8.23
N THR A 59 5.59 -21.19 -7.09
CA THR A 59 4.35 -21.29 -6.33
C THR A 59 3.82 -19.90 -5.99
N THR A 60 2.50 -19.70 -6.13
CA THR A 60 1.81 -18.51 -5.58
C THR A 60 1.82 -18.62 -4.06
N THR A 61 2.59 -17.76 -3.42
CA THR A 61 2.85 -17.84 -1.97
C THR A 61 2.30 -16.63 -1.24
N ASP A 62 2.26 -15.49 -1.92
CA ASP A 62 1.94 -14.21 -1.31
C ASP A 62 0.81 -13.50 -2.07
N PHE A 63 0.12 -12.62 -1.36
CA PHE A 63 -0.95 -11.78 -1.86
C PHE A 63 -0.69 -10.34 -1.42
N ARG A 64 -0.54 -9.45 -2.40
CA ARG A 64 -0.26 -8.03 -2.19
C ARG A 64 -1.57 -7.27 -2.19
N ILE A 65 -1.79 -6.48 -1.15
CA ILE A 65 -2.97 -5.63 -1.04
C ILE A 65 -2.52 -4.18 -1.18
N LEU A 66 -3.18 -3.44 -2.06
CA LEU A 66 -2.92 -2.03 -2.34
C LEU A 66 -4.16 -1.21 -2.06
N VAL A 67 -3.95 0.02 -1.60
CA VAL A 67 -4.99 1.03 -1.39
C VAL A 67 -4.51 2.38 -1.95
N PRO A 68 -5.41 3.32 -2.28
CA PRO A 68 -5.02 4.68 -2.62
C PRO A 68 -4.15 5.29 -1.52
N ARG A 69 -3.13 6.07 -1.88
CA ARG A 69 -2.19 6.70 -0.94
C ARG A 69 -2.90 7.44 0.20
N HIS A 70 -3.99 8.14 -0.08
CA HIS A 70 -4.73 8.89 0.93
C HIS A 70 -5.48 8.01 1.95
N GLU A 71 -5.66 6.72 1.67
CA GLU A 71 -6.35 5.76 2.55
C GLU A 71 -5.39 4.91 3.38
N VAL A 72 -4.08 4.93 3.10
CA VAL A 72 -3.07 4.02 3.69
C VAL A 72 -3.09 4.05 5.21
N GLU A 73 -3.12 5.23 5.81
CA GLU A 73 -3.03 5.39 7.27
C GLU A 73 -4.27 4.79 7.96
N ARG A 74 -5.46 5.17 7.49
CA ARG A 74 -6.75 4.63 7.96
C ARG A 74 -6.87 3.13 7.74
N ALA A 75 -6.38 2.62 6.60
CA ALA A 75 -6.42 1.19 6.28
C ALA A 75 -5.47 0.38 7.18
N SER A 76 -4.30 0.94 7.48
CA SER A 76 -3.32 0.33 8.38
C SER A 76 -3.85 0.21 9.81
N GLU A 77 -4.54 1.24 10.30
CA GLU A 77 -5.17 1.23 11.62
C GLU A 77 -6.23 0.12 11.75
N LEU A 78 -7.06 -0.06 10.72
CA LEU A 78 -8.05 -1.14 10.71
C LEU A 78 -7.37 -2.51 10.74
N LEU A 79 -6.32 -2.71 9.92
CA LEU A 79 -5.60 -3.98 9.89
C LEU A 79 -4.99 -4.33 11.25
N ASN A 80 -4.41 -3.36 11.96
CA ASN A 80 -3.87 -3.57 13.32
C ASN A 80 -4.93 -3.95 14.36
N THR A 81 -6.22 -3.75 14.06
CA THR A 81 -7.33 -4.15 14.95
C THR A 81 -7.80 -5.58 14.67
N ILE A 82 -7.53 -6.09 13.46
CA ILE A 82 -8.06 -7.36 12.95
C ILE A 82 -6.99 -8.46 12.91
N LEU A 83 -5.72 -8.09 12.74
CA LEU A 83 -4.54 -8.97 12.72
C LEU A 83 -3.81 -8.93 14.06
#